data_AF-A0A7W1RP51-F1
#
_entry.id   AF-A0A7W1RP51-F1
#
_cell.length_a   1.000
_cell.length_b   1.000
_cell.length_c   1.000
_cell.angle_alpha   90.00
_cell.angle_beta   90.00
_cell.angle_gamma   90.00
#
_symmetry.space_group_name_H-M   'P 1'
#
loop_
_entity.id
_entity.type
_entity.pdbx_description
1 polymer ?
#
loop_
_entity_poly.entity_id
_entity_poly.type
_entity_poly.pdbx_seq_one_letter_code
_entity_poly.pdbx_strand_id
1 'polypeptide(L)'
;MVFNVSSTAYQITSPPALPFIIQGTGISNNSGVIQNFVATTDNTGSSGSFQFGIDATAGDSTTFITAAATVSGGLPAIVQFVDEANAGSATIINNGAILSGATGGETDFWNTTKGDRANITNKAGVVSGATGGTTFFTFSASAEEAIITSEGAATNGAAGGKTAFQSRSRATHATLIANGGINGGTGGVIEFTDSSDGGTAQVKVFGDGNLDISAHNPVPVVIGSLEGDGEVLLGPQELSIGANNLSTTFSGVIQDSGSVVKTGTGTLTLSRASIYTGGTTVNAGTLKVGNRRGSATGNGAVAVRAGKLSGDGIIAGATSIGTGSGAGAFLAPAAGGSKATTLTIQALIFKADGLQL
;
A
#
# COMPACT_ATOMS: atom_id res chain seq x y z
N MET A 1 -1.08 30.69 6.84
CA MET A 1 0.02 30.95 7.81
C MET A 1 1.31 31.11 7.04
N VAL A 2 2.14 32.11 7.36
CA VAL A 2 3.38 32.38 6.62
C VAL A 2 4.56 32.46 7.59
N PHE A 3 5.59 31.65 7.37
CA PHE A 3 6.87 31.73 8.06
C PHE A 3 7.89 32.34 7.10
N ASN A 4 8.47 33.48 7.47
CA ASN A 4 9.40 34.23 6.63
C ASN A 4 10.83 33.73 6.82
N VAL A 5 11.76 34.17 5.96
CA VAL A 5 13.19 33.78 5.98
C VAL A 5 13.85 33.90 7.36
N SER A 6 13.41 34.84 8.21
CA SER A 6 13.95 35.06 9.55
C SER A 6 13.24 34.27 10.67
N SER A 7 12.21 33.49 10.36
CA SER A 7 11.47 32.72 11.35
C SER A 7 12.34 31.60 11.93
N THR A 8 12.29 31.43 13.25
CA THR A 8 12.86 30.25 13.92
C THR A 8 11.91 29.06 13.80
N ALA A 9 12.35 27.89 14.26
CA ALA A 9 11.46 26.74 14.41
C ALA A 9 10.42 27.02 15.51
N TYR A 10 9.15 26.83 15.20
CA TYR A 10 8.04 26.87 16.15
C TYR A 10 7.54 25.45 16.44
N GLN A 11 6.98 25.28 17.64
CA GLN A 11 6.07 24.18 17.95
C GLN A 11 4.68 24.76 18.18
N ILE A 12 3.77 24.45 17.26
CA ILE A 12 2.36 24.88 17.30
C ILE A 12 1.55 23.69 17.77
N THR A 13 0.88 23.82 18.90
CA THR A 13 0.11 22.73 19.51
C THR A 13 -1.38 22.99 19.35
N SER A 14 -2.11 21.99 18.85
CA SER A 14 -3.57 21.94 18.89
C SER A 14 -4.00 21.10 20.10
N PRO A 15 -4.46 21.74 21.21
CA PRO A 15 -4.92 21.02 22.40
C PRO A 15 -6.33 20.44 22.21
N PRO A 16 -6.74 19.47 23.06
CA PRO A 16 -8.12 19.00 23.10
C PRO A 16 -9.08 20.13 23.47
N ALA A 17 -9.98 20.48 22.55
CA ALA A 17 -11.20 21.28 22.77
C ALA A 17 -11.77 21.77 21.43
N LEU A 18 -10.92 22.34 20.57
CA LEU A 18 -11.33 22.98 19.33
C LEU A 18 -10.33 22.70 18.20
N PRO A 19 -10.81 22.46 16.97
CA PRO A 19 -9.94 22.25 15.82
C PRO A 19 -9.14 23.52 15.50
N PHE A 20 -7.86 23.35 15.20
CA PHE A 20 -7.05 24.41 14.58
C PHE A 20 -7.34 24.40 13.07
N ILE A 21 -8.20 25.31 12.63
CA ILE A 21 -8.63 25.39 11.22
C ILE A 21 -7.66 26.28 10.43
N ILE A 22 -7.16 25.74 9.33
CA ILE A 22 -6.27 26.42 8.37
C ILE A 22 -7.03 26.53 7.04
N GLN A 23 -7.24 27.76 6.59
CA GLN A 23 -7.99 28.09 5.37
C GLN A 23 -7.16 28.94 4.40
N GLY A 24 -7.73 29.21 3.23
CA GLY A 24 -7.07 29.97 2.18
C GLY A 24 -5.88 29.21 1.63
N THR A 25 -4.74 29.87 1.47
CA THR A 25 -3.55 29.23 0.87
C THR A 25 -2.87 28.20 1.76
N GLY A 26 -3.30 27.99 3.00
CA GLY A 26 -2.64 27.03 3.90
C GLY A 26 -1.38 27.57 4.56
N ILE A 27 -0.30 26.78 4.56
CA ILE A 27 0.99 27.13 5.17
C ILE A 27 2.04 27.39 4.09
N SER A 28 2.66 28.57 4.13
CA SER A 28 3.85 28.89 3.36
C SER A 28 5.04 29.00 4.31
N ASN A 29 6.00 28.08 4.18
CA ASN A 29 7.21 28.08 4.99
C ASN A 29 8.43 28.46 4.14
N ASN A 30 8.81 29.74 4.20
CA ASN A 30 9.99 30.27 3.51
C ASN A 30 11.18 30.46 4.47
N SER A 31 11.12 29.88 5.67
CA SER A 31 12.13 30.08 6.72
C SER A 31 13.40 29.24 6.53
N GLY A 32 13.34 28.19 5.71
CA GLY A 32 14.42 27.21 5.58
C GLY A 32 14.59 26.28 6.78
N VAL A 33 13.72 26.36 7.80
CA VAL A 33 13.70 25.46 8.95
C VAL A 33 12.35 24.75 9.08
N ILE A 34 12.36 23.56 9.69
CA ILE A 34 11.15 22.76 9.89
C ILE A 34 10.24 23.43 10.93
N GLN A 35 8.95 23.53 10.62
CA GLN A 35 7.90 24.00 11.53
C GLN A 35 7.10 22.81 12.06
N ASN A 36 6.98 22.69 13.38
CA ASN A 36 6.37 21.55 14.03
C ASN A 36 4.94 21.86 14.46
N PHE A 37 4.02 20.97 14.12
CA PHE A 37 2.61 21.05 14.45
C PHE A 37 2.22 19.77 15.20
N VAL A 38 1.68 19.90 16.41
CA VAL A 38 1.38 18.75 17.28
C VAL A 38 -0.08 18.80 17.70
N ALA A 39 -0.86 17.82 17.24
CA ALA A 39 -2.22 17.59 17.73
C ALA A 39 -2.13 16.63 18.93
N THR A 40 -2.69 17.05 20.07
CA THR A 40 -2.53 16.35 21.36
C THR A 40 -3.84 15.72 21.84
N THR A 41 -3.77 14.80 22.79
CA THR A 41 -4.93 14.21 23.46
C THR A 41 -4.86 14.47 24.96
N ASP A 42 -5.98 14.31 25.68
CA ASP A 42 -6.03 14.41 27.14
C ASP A 42 -6.57 13.15 27.83
N ASN A 43 -6.52 13.17 29.17
CA ASN A 43 -6.98 12.08 30.02
C ASN A 43 -8.52 11.95 30.10
N THR A 44 -9.28 12.79 29.40
CA THR A 44 -10.74 12.67 29.27
C THR A 44 -11.15 11.91 28.01
N GLY A 45 -10.19 11.58 27.14
CA GLY A 45 -10.43 10.96 25.84
C GLY A 45 -10.70 11.96 24.72
N SER A 46 -10.51 13.25 24.97
CA SER A 46 -10.65 14.31 23.98
C SER A 46 -9.35 14.49 23.19
N SER A 47 -9.45 15.00 21.98
CA SER A 47 -8.32 15.20 21.08
C SER A 47 -8.33 16.59 20.42
N GLY A 48 -7.14 17.07 20.11
CA GLY A 48 -6.91 18.23 19.27
C GLY A 48 -6.80 17.80 17.80
N SER A 49 -6.99 18.76 16.91
CA SER A 49 -6.86 18.51 15.48
C SER A 49 -6.31 19.72 14.71
N PHE A 50 -5.70 19.44 13.56
CA PHE A 50 -5.47 20.44 12.52
C PHE A 50 -6.38 20.11 11.34
N GLN A 51 -7.13 21.10 10.85
CA GLN A 51 -8.03 20.93 9.71
C GLN A 51 -7.65 21.89 8.59
N PHE A 52 -7.32 21.36 7.42
CA PHE A 52 -7.05 22.10 6.19
C PHE A 52 -8.32 22.13 5.34
N GLY A 53 -8.87 23.33 5.14
CA GLY A 53 -10.05 23.57 4.30
C GLY A 53 -9.71 23.72 2.82
N ILE A 54 -10.71 24.09 2.02
CA ILE A 54 -10.64 24.28 0.57
C ILE A 54 -9.33 24.99 0.15
N ASP A 55 -8.61 24.37 -0.79
CA ASP A 55 -7.34 24.81 -1.39
C ASP A 55 -6.15 24.98 -0.44
N ALA A 56 -6.30 24.71 0.86
CA ALA A 56 -5.22 24.88 1.81
C ALA A 56 -4.16 23.78 1.66
N THR A 57 -2.88 24.18 1.64
CA THR A 57 -1.76 23.24 1.72
C THR A 57 -1.16 23.15 3.11
N ALA A 58 -0.72 21.96 3.53
CA ALA A 58 0.18 21.79 4.69
C ALA A 58 1.61 22.32 4.41
N GLY A 59 1.91 22.62 3.14
CA GLY A 59 3.13 23.27 2.71
C GLY A 59 4.36 22.37 2.79
N ASP A 60 5.50 22.96 2.50
CA ASP A 60 6.80 22.29 2.55
C ASP A 60 7.50 22.55 3.88
N SER A 61 8.45 21.67 4.26
CA SER A 61 9.23 21.79 5.50
C SER A 61 8.36 21.98 6.75
N THR A 62 7.22 21.30 6.77
CA THR A 62 6.35 21.20 7.95
C THR A 62 6.36 19.76 8.46
N THR A 63 6.22 19.60 9.77
CA THR A 63 6.03 18.29 10.40
C THR A 63 4.77 18.33 11.22
N PHE A 64 3.85 17.43 10.93
CA PHE A 64 2.63 17.20 11.70
C PHE A 64 2.77 15.92 12.51
N ILE A 65 2.44 15.99 13.78
CA ILE A 65 2.45 14.86 14.71
C ILE A 65 1.07 14.74 15.32
N THR A 66 0.44 13.58 15.15
CA THR A 66 -0.80 13.25 15.86
C THR A 66 -0.48 12.32 17.03
N ALA A 67 -0.84 12.76 18.23
CA ALA A 67 -0.72 11.95 19.43
C ALA A 67 -1.73 10.79 19.40
N ALA A 68 -1.32 9.65 19.95
CA ALA A 68 -2.24 8.59 20.28
C ALA A 68 -3.14 8.97 21.46
N ALA A 69 -4.32 8.38 21.54
CA ALA A 69 -5.21 8.52 22.68
C ALA A 69 -4.52 8.08 23.98
N THR A 70 -4.73 8.86 25.03
CA THR A 70 -4.17 8.65 26.38
C THR A 70 -5.05 7.79 27.29
N VAL A 71 -6.22 7.38 26.80
CA VAL A 71 -7.18 6.50 27.51
C VAL A 71 -7.75 5.46 26.54
N SER A 72 -8.17 4.31 27.07
CA SER A 72 -8.83 3.27 26.27
C SER A 72 -10.15 3.81 25.68
N GLY A 73 -10.36 3.60 24.38
CA GLY A 73 -11.53 4.11 23.65
C GLY A 73 -11.55 5.63 23.42
N GLY A 74 -10.45 6.34 23.73
CA GLY A 74 -10.32 7.77 23.44
C GLY A 74 -10.27 8.05 21.94
N LEU A 75 -10.58 9.30 21.57
CA LEU A 75 -10.49 9.75 20.17
C LEU A 75 -9.02 9.95 19.76
N PRO A 76 -8.67 9.68 18.50
CA PRO A 76 -7.35 9.97 17.97
C PRO A 76 -7.15 11.49 17.87
N ALA A 77 -5.92 11.97 18.04
CA ALA A 77 -5.56 13.29 17.50
C ALA A 77 -5.47 13.21 15.98
N ILE A 78 -5.90 14.26 15.28
CA ILE A 78 -6.16 14.19 13.84
C ILE A 78 -5.48 15.32 13.08
N VAL A 79 -4.91 15.01 11.92
CA VAL A 79 -4.66 15.97 10.84
C VAL A 79 -5.64 15.66 9.72
N GLN A 80 -6.51 16.61 9.40
CA GLN A 80 -7.56 16.42 8.41
C GLN A 80 -7.37 17.37 7.24
N PHE A 81 -7.44 16.84 6.03
CA PHE A 81 -7.57 17.56 4.78
C PHE A 81 -9.00 17.34 4.25
N VAL A 82 -9.69 18.42 3.89
CA VAL A 82 -11.04 18.34 3.29
C VAL A 82 -11.09 19.08 1.95
N ASP A 83 -12.06 18.69 1.12
CA ASP A 83 -12.35 19.29 -0.18
C ASP A 83 -11.16 19.25 -1.16
N GLU A 84 -10.58 20.39 -1.53
CA GLU A 84 -9.44 20.50 -2.46
C GLU A 84 -8.10 20.74 -1.74
N ALA A 85 -8.06 20.57 -0.41
CA ALA A 85 -6.84 20.68 0.38
C ALA A 85 -5.77 19.66 -0.02
N ASN A 86 -4.50 19.96 0.28
CA ASN A 86 -3.39 19.06 0.00
C ASN A 86 -2.33 19.03 1.10
N ALA A 87 -1.64 17.90 1.23
CA ALA A 87 -0.57 17.74 2.20
C ALA A 87 0.78 18.34 1.75
N GLY A 88 0.87 18.89 0.53
CA GLY A 88 2.09 19.46 -0.01
C GLY A 88 3.25 18.45 0.05
N SER A 89 4.40 18.88 0.54
CA SER A 89 5.53 17.97 0.84
C SER A 89 5.76 17.83 2.35
N ALA A 90 4.69 17.91 3.16
CA ALA A 90 4.77 17.81 4.61
C ALA A 90 5.24 16.42 5.06
N THR A 91 5.91 16.37 6.21
CA THR A 91 6.09 15.12 6.96
C THR A 91 4.93 14.97 7.94
N ILE A 92 4.28 13.81 7.96
CA ILE A 92 3.16 13.52 8.86
C ILE A 92 3.45 12.24 9.63
N ILE A 93 3.33 12.29 10.95
CA ILE A 93 3.59 11.17 11.86
C ILE A 93 2.34 10.88 12.67
N ASN A 94 1.73 9.74 12.38
CA ASN A 94 0.61 9.18 13.13
C ASN A 94 1.16 8.22 14.19
N ASN A 95 1.21 8.65 15.45
CA ASN A 95 1.79 7.81 16.51
C ASN A 95 0.87 6.63 16.84
N GLY A 96 1.42 5.43 16.97
CA GLY A 96 0.65 4.30 17.49
C GLY A 96 0.36 4.45 18.98
N ALA A 97 -0.65 3.73 19.45
CA ALA A 97 -1.10 3.80 20.82
C ALA A 97 -0.08 3.25 21.82
N ILE A 98 -0.02 3.91 22.97
CA ILE A 98 0.86 3.60 24.09
C ILE A 98 0.13 2.90 25.25
N LEU A 99 -1.18 2.68 25.11
CA LEU A 99 -2.05 2.06 26.09
C LEU A 99 -2.94 1.01 25.41
N SER A 100 -3.18 -0.11 26.10
CA SER A 100 -4.11 -1.15 25.63
C SER A 100 -5.52 -0.57 25.45
N GLY A 101 -6.14 -0.85 24.29
CA GLY A 101 -7.47 -0.36 23.95
C GLY A 101 -7.53 1.11 23.53
N ALA A 102 -6.39 1.82 23.50
CA ALA A 102 -6.31 3.17 22.96
C ALA A 102 -6.08 3.15 21.44
N THR A 103 -6.51 4.22 20.79
CA THR A 103 -6.32 4.47 19.35
C THR A 103 -5.02 5.23 19.10
N GLY A 104 -4.33 4.90 18.00
CA GLY A 104 -3.22 5.70 17.49
C GLY A 104 -3.70 7.03 16.91
N GLY A 105 -2.77 7.95 16.64
CA GLY A 105 -3.05 9.18 15.91
C GLY A 105 -3.47 8.90 14.45
N GLU A 106 -4.10 9.89 13.83
CA GLU A 106 -4.80 9.68 12.56
C GLU A 106 -4.59 10.83 11.56
N THR A 107 -4.48 10.50 10.28
CA THR A 107 -4.51 11.47 9.17
C THR A 107 -5.61 11.13 8.19
N ASP A 108 -6.39 12.15 7.83
CA ASP A 108 -7.60 12.00 7.06
C ASP A 108 -7.57 12.85 5.78
N PHE A 109 -7.73 12.20 4.63
CA PHE A 109 -7.91 12.84 3.32
C PHE A 109 -9.33 12.61 2.81
N TRP A 110 -10.17 13.64 2.85
CA TRP A 110 -11.58 13.57 2.49
C TRP A 110 -11.86 14.27 1.15
N ASN A 111 -12.97 13.94 0.50
CA ASN A 111 -13.44 14.54 -0.75
C ASN A 111 -12.42 14.45 -1.90
N THR A 112 -11.92 15.57 -2.43
CA THR A 112 -11.04 15.63 -3.63
C THR A 112 -9.60 15.99 -3.26
N THR A 113 -9.21 15.71 -2.01
CA THR A 113 -7.92 16.10 -1.45
C THR A 113 -6.75 15.32 -2.04
N LYS A 114 -5.54 15.87 -1.86
CA LYS A 114 -4.30 15.30 -2.40
C LYS A 114 -3.24 15.08 -1.33
N GLY A 115 -2.64 13.90 -1.31
CA GLY A 115 -1.39 13.63 -0.58
C GLY A 115 -0.20 14.41 -1.15
N ASP A 116 -0.26 14.82 -2.42
CA ASP A 116 0.82 15.48 -3.18
C ASP A 116 2.15 14.72 -3.03
N ARG A 117 3.17 15.28 -2.37
CA ARG A 117 4.48 14.64 -2.13
C ARG A 117 4.73 14.38 -0.65
N ALA A 118 3.68 14.26 0.16
CA ALA A 118 3.81 14.09 1.60
C ALA A 118 4.54 12.79 1.96
N ASN A 119 5.30 12.84 3.06
CA ASN A 119 5.90 11.66 3.68
C ASN A 119 5.13 11.34 4.96
N ILE A 120 4.37 10.25 4.95
CA ILE A 120 3.45 9.88 6.01
C ILE A 120 3.92 8.59 6.67
N THR A 121 4.08 8.61 8.00
CA THR A 121 4.43 7.44 8.80
C THR A 121 3.30 7.11 9.77
N ASN A 122 2.71 5.93 9.58
CA ASN A 122 1.75 5.30 10.47
C ASN A 122 2.51 4.37 11.42
N LYS A 123 2.80 4.84 12.63
CA LYS A 123 3.58 4.07 13.61
C LYS A 123 2.76 2.95 14.23
N ALA A 124 3.41 1.85 14.57
CA ALA A 124 2.75 0.75 15.26
C ALA A 124 2.41 1.08 16.72
N GLY A 125 1.41 0.37 17.26
CA GLY A 125 1.14 0.37 18.70
C GLY A 125 2.33 -0.21 19.47
N VAL A 126 2.58 0.29 20.68
CA VAL A 126 3.78 -0.09 21.46
C VAL A 126 3.49 -1.04 22.62
N VAL A 127 2.22 -1.27 22.95
CA VAL A 127 1.78 -2.23 23.98
C VAL A 127 0.73 -3.20 23.43
N SER A 128 0.61 -4.39 24.03
CA SER A 128 -0.43 -5.36 23.67
C SER A 128 -1.82 -4.71 23.72
N GLY A 129 -2.64 -4.93 22.68
CA GLY A 129 -3.98 -4.37 22.55
C GLY A 129 -4.02 -2.90 22.12
N ALA A 130 -2.88 -2.25 21.87
CA ALA A 130 -2.83 -0.91 21.29
C ALA A 130 -2.92 -0.97 19.76
N THR A 131 -3.65 -0.02 19.15
CA THR A 131 -3.68 0.11 17.69
C THR A 131 -2.46 0.88 17.18
N GLY A 132 -2.09 0.69 15.91
CA GLY A 132 -1.20 1.62 15.22
C GLY A 132 -1.86 2.96 14.92
N GLY A 133 -1.06 3.91 14.48
CA GLY A 133 -1.52 5.13 13.82
C GLY A 133 -2.08 4.81 12.44
N THR A 134 -2.95 5.67 11.94
CA THR A 134 -3.73 5.40 10.72
C THR A 134 -3.73 6.56 9.74
N THR A 135 -3.73 6.25 8.45
CA THR A 135 -4.05 7.21 7.38
C THR A 135 -5.24 6.70 6.56
N PHE A 136 -6.25 7.54 6.37
CA PHE A 136 -7.41 7.26 5.52
C PHE A 136 -7.44 8.18 4.30
N PHE A 137 -7.67 7.59 3.13
CA PHE A 137 -8.14 8.28 1.95
C PHE A 137 -9.58 7.84 1.67
N THR A 138 -10.50 8.80 1.63
CA THR A 138 -11.93 8.53 1.44
C THR A 138 -12.52 9.39 0.33
N PHE A 139 -13.76 9.08 -0.05
CA PHE A 139 -14.47 9.68 -1.19
C PHE A 139 -13.65 9.62 -2.48
N SER A 140 -13.17 10.74 -3.02
CA SER A 140 -12.38 10.81 -4.26
C SER A 140 -10.94 11.29 -4.02
N ALA A 141 -10.44 11.14 -2.79
CA ALA A 141 -9.12 11.63 -2.41
C ALA A 141 -8.02 10.85 -3.14
N SER A 142 -6.88 11.50 -3.37
CA SER A 142 -5.75 10.96 -4.12
C SER A 142 -4.47 11.02 -3.28
N ALA A 143 -3.68 9.96 -3.23
CA ALA A 143 -2.37 10.00 -2.57
C ALA A 143 -1.29 10.69 -3.43
N GLU A 144 -1.52 10.92 -4.72
CA GLU A 144 -0.57 11.48 -5.69
C GLU A 144 0.80 10.77 -5.65
N GLU A 145 1.88 11.50 -5.32
CA GLU A 145 3.25 11.02 -5.23
C GLU A 145 3.69 10.75 -3.78
N ALA A 146 2.75 10.68 -2.84
CA ALA A 146 3.05 10.52 -1.42
C ALA A 146 3.81 9.21 -1.14
N ILE A 147 4.68 9.26 -0.13
CA ILE A 147 5.33 8.08 0.44
C ILE A 147 4.65 7.78 1.76
N ILE A 148 4.04 6.62 1.87
CA ILE A 148 3.25 6.24 3.05
C ILE A 148 3.79 4.94 3.62
N THR A 149 4.26 4.98 4.87
CA THR A 149 4.82 3.84 5.58
C THR A 149 3.91 3.43 6.73
N SER A 150 3.37 2.22 6.66
CA SER A 150 2.72 1.49 7.74
C SER A 150 3.75 0.62 8.46
N GLU A 151 4.13 1.00 9.68
CA GLU A 151 5.12 0.25 10.48
C GLU A 151 4.52 -1.05 11.05
N GLY A 152 5.33 -2.10 11.18
CA GLY A 152 4.97 -3.30 11.94
C GLY A 152 5.24 -3.14 13.43
N ALA A 153 4.45 -3.79 14.27
CA ALA A 153 4.59 -3.68 15.71
C ALA A 153 5.73 -4.54 16.26
N ALA A 154 6.46 -4.00 17.25
CA ALA A 154 7.53 -4.73 17.93
C ALA A 154 7.10 -5.49 19.20
N THR A 155 5.85 -5.28 19.63
CA THR A 155 5.30 -5.81 20.87
C THR A 155 4.24 -6.86 20.58
N ASN A 156 4.34 -8.02 21.24
CA ASN A 156 3.35 -9.09 21.14
C ASN A 156 1.91 -8.58 21.35
N GLY A 157 1.02 -8.84 20.40
CA GLY A 157 -0.38 -8.43 20.47
C GLY A 157 -0.65 -6.94 20.24
N ALA A 158 0.36 -6.14 19.90
CA ALA A 158 0.16 -4.79 19.40
C ALA A 158 -0.08 -4.81 17.89
N ALA A 159 -0.86 -3.86 17.39
CA ALA A 159 -1.13 -3.73 15.96
C ALA A 159 -0.12 -2.83 15.25
N GLY A 160 0.23 -3.18 14.02
CA GLY A 160 0.96 -2.31 13.09
C GLY A 160 0.16 -1.06 12.71
N GLY A 161 0.84 -0.11 12.07
CA GLY A 161 0.21 1.06 11.44
C GLY A 161 -0.64 0.66 10.24
N LYS A 162 -1.61 1.52 9.88
CA LYS A 162 -2.55 1.24 8.78
C LYS A 162 -2.62 2.40 7.80
N THR A 163 -2.66 2.06 6.51
CA THR A 163 -3.03 2.96 5.41
C THR A 163 -4.23 2.36 4.70
N ALA A 164 -5.31 3.12 4.54
CA ALA A 164 -6.53 2.61 3.93
C ALA A 164 -7.09 3.55 2.86
N PHE A 165 -7.44 2.97 1.72
CA PHE A 165 -8.15 3.61 0.62
C PHE A 165 -9.58 3.08 0.57
N GLN A 166 -10.54 3.98 0.70
CA GLN A 166 -11.98 3.67 0.78
C GLN A 166 -12.75 4.44 -0.29
N SER A 167 -14.04 4.11 -0.47
CA SER A 167 -14.92 4.74 -1.46
C SER A 167 -14.38 4.70 -2.90
N ARG A 168 -14.04 5.83 -3.52
CA ARG A 168 -13.47 5.96 -4.88
C ARG A 168 -12.07 6.58 -4.85
N SER A 169 -11.42 6.54 -3.69
CA SER A 169 -10.10 7.15 -3.49
C SER A 169 -9.03 6.41 -4.29
N ARG A 170 -7.89 7.06 -4.52
CA ARG A 170 -6.86 6.57 -5.43
C ARG A 170 -5.45 6.68 -4.83
N ALA A 171 -4.66 5.62 -4.93
CA ALA A 171 -3.25 5.70 -4.58
C ALA A 171 -2.41 6.35 -5.68
N THR A 172 -2.89 6.36 -6.93
CA THR A 172 -2.29 7.04 -8.09
C THR A 172 -0.81 6.67 -8.34
N HIS A 173 0.17 7.49 -7.96
CA HIS A 173 1.60 7.26 -8.16
C HIS A 173 2.36 6.99 -6.84
N ALA A 174 1.63 6.81 -5.74
CA ALA A 174 2.21 6.75 -4.41
C ALA A 174 3.15 5.56 -4.22
N THR A 175 4.06 5.69 -3.25
CA THR A 175 4.83 4.56 -2.72
C THR A 175 4.20 4.14 -1.40
N LEU A 176 3.63 2.93 -1.36
CA LEU A 176 2.97 2.38 -0.18
C LEU A 176 3.83 1.26 0.41
N ILE A 177 4.13 1.35 1.70
CA ILE A 177 5.05 0.44 2.39
C ILE A 177 4.34 -0.15 3.61
N ALA A 178 4.23 -1.48 3.69
CA ALA A 178 3.79 -2.21 4.88
C ALA A 178 4.96 -3.04 5.43
N ASN A 179 5.47 -2.64 6.60
CA ASN A 179 6.57 -3.34 7.26
C ASN A 179 6.05 -4.46 8.15
N GLY A 180 6.80 -5.56 8.24
CA GLY A 180 6.49 -6.65 9.15
C GLY A 180 6.73 -6.27 10.61
N GLY A 181 5.91 -6.81 11.49
CA GLY A 181 6.10 -6.80 12.93
C GLY A 181 7.12 -7.83 13.37
N ILE A 182 7.47 -7.77 14.65
CA ILE A 182 8.40 -8.68 15.31
C ILE A 182 7.86 -9.05 16.70
N ASN A 183 8.37 -10.15 17.26
CA ASN A 183 8.01 -10.62 18.60
C ASN A 183 6.50 -10.81 18.83
N GLY A 184 5.75 -11.20 17.79
CA GLY A 184 4.30 -11.41 17.86
C GLY A 184 3.45 -10.13 17.74
N GLY A 185 4.06 -8.98 17.49
CA GLY A 185 3.33 -7.81 17.01
C GLY A 185 2.95 -8.00 15.54
N THR A 186 1.79 -7.47 15.13
CA THR A 186 1.35 -7.61 13.74
C THR A 186 2.10 -6.66 12.82
N GLY A 187 2.27 -7.04 11.56
CA GLY A 187 2.73 -6.16 10.50
C GLY A 187 1.81 -4.96 10.23
N GLY A 188 2.35 -3.99 9.51
CA GLY A 188 1.60 -2.86 8.97
C GLY A 188 0.64 -3.31 7.88
N VAL A 189 -0.38 -2.49 7.64
CA VAL A 189 -1.48 -2.80 6.72
C VAL A 189 -1.59 -1.72 5.63
N ILE A 190 -1.77 -2.17 4.39
CA ILE A 190 -2.27 -1.39 3.27
C ILE A 190 -3.60 -2.02 2.84
N GLU A 191 -4.67 -1.25 2.83
CA GLU A 191 -6.02 -1.75 2.54
C GLU A 191 -6.66 -0.96 1.39
N PHE A 192 -7.26 -1.69 0.44
CA PHE A 192 -8.16 -1.11 -0.57
C PHE A 192 -9.56 -1.72 -0.40
N THR A 193 -10.53 -0.90 -0.02
CA THR A 193 -11.94 -1.30 0.10
C THR A 193 -12.82 -0.53 -0.89
N ASP A 194 -14.09 -0.92 -0.99
CA ASP A 194 -15.07 -0.31 -1.89
C ASP A 194 -14.51 -0.22 -3.33
N SER A 195 -14.78 0.86 -4.05
CA SER A 195 -14.33 1.10 -5.42
C SER A 195 -13.01 1.88 -5.51
N SER A 196 -12.15 1.80 -4.48
CA SER A 196 -10.85 2.49 -4.48
C SER A 196 -9.89 1.88 -5.52
N ASP A 197 -8.86 2.62 -5.93
CA ASP A 197 -7.94 2.18 -6.99
C ASP A 197 -6.48 2.46 -6.65
N GLY A 198 -5.60 1.48 -6.86
CA GLY A 198 -4.17 1.66 -6.65
C GLY A 198 -3.47 2.41 -7.79
N GLY A 199 -4.06 2.42 -8.99
CA GLY A 199 -3.49 3.09 -10.16
C GLY A 199 -2.10 2.56 -10.51
N THR A 200 -1.11 3.45 -10.53
CA THR A 200 0.31 3.16 -10.82
C THR A 200 1.19 3.07 -9.58
N ALA A 201 0.59 3.01 -8.38
CA ALA A 201 1.32 3.00 -7.12
C ALA A 201 2.30 1.82 -7.02
N GLN A 202 3.45 2.07 -6.39
CA GLN A 202 4.39 1.02 -6.00
C GLN A 202 4.01 0.52 -4.60
N VAL A 203 3.69 -0.78 -4.50
CA VAL A 203 3.32 -1.42 -3.25
C VAL A 203 4.45 -2.33 -2.77
N LYS A 204 4.92 -2.09 -1.54
CA LYS A 204 5.98 -2.87 -0.88
C LYS A 204 5.42 -3.48 0.40
N VAL A 205 5.43 -4.80 0.53
CA VAL A 205 4.94 -5.49 1.74
C VAL A 205 6.00 -6.45 2.24
N PHE A 206 6.31 -6.42 3.52
CA PHE A 206 7.43 -7.15 4.12
C PHE A 206 7.01 -7.97 5.34
N GLY A 207 7.64 -9.13 5.56
CA GLY A 207 7.40 -9.97 6.75
C GLY A 207 5.95 -10.46 6.88
N ASP A 208 5.26 -10.08 7.95
CA ASP A 208 3.82 -10.29 8.15
C ASP A 208 2.99 -9.01 7.88
N GLY A 209 3.61 -7.98 7.29
CA GLY A 209 2.91 -6.82 6.74
C GLY A 209 2.13 -7.22 5.50
N ASN A 210 0.95 -6.62 5.30
CA ASN A 210 0.02 -7.06 4.27
C ASN A 210 -0.53 -5.96 3.37
N LEU A 211 -0.88 -6.38 2.15
CA LEU A 211 -1.81 -5.74 1.24
C LEU A 211 -3.13 -6.51 1.31
N ASP A 212 -4.19 -5.87 1.80
CA ASP A 212 -5.53 -6.45 1.87
C ASP A 212 -6.47 -5.78 0.87
N ILE A 213 -7.03 -6.60 -0.03
CA ILE A 213 -8.07 -6.17 -0.97
C ILE A 213 -9.36 -6.97 -0.80
N SER A 214 -9.46 -7.81 0.23
CA SER A 214 -10.54 -8.79 0.39
C SER A 214 -11.95 -8.18 0.39
N ALA A 215 -12.08 -6.94 0.89
CA ALA A 215 -13.32 -6.17 0.97
C ALA A 215 -13.53 -5.18 -0.20
N HIS A 216 -12.74 -5.27 -1.28
CA HIS A 216 -12.88 -4.40 -2.45
C HIS A 216 -14.13 -4.72 -3.30
N ASN A 217 -14.72 -3.70 -3.92
CA ASN A 217 -15.86 -3.81 -4.83
C ASN A 217 -16.04 -2.53 -5.66
N PRO A 218 -15.89 -2.55 -7.00
CA PRO A 218 -15.89 -3.71 -7.89
C PRO A 218 -14.50 -4.20 -8.29
N VAL A 219 -14.38 -5.48 -8.68
CA VAL A 219 -13.15 -6.03 -9.28
C VAL A 219 -12.79 -5.36 -10.62
N PRO A 220 -11.49 -5.20 -10.96
CA PRO A 220 -10.29 -5.54 -10.17
C PRO A 220 -9.76 -4.37 -9.31
N VAL A 221 -8.81 -4.65 -8.40
CA VAL A 221 -7.85 -3.65 -7.90
C VAL A 221 -6.66 -3.57 -8.85
N VAL A 222 -6.32 -2.38 -9.34
CA VAL A 222 -5.13 -2.15 -10.17
C VAL A 222 -4.02 -1.52 -9.33
N ILE A 223 -2.80 -2.05 -9.43
CA ILE A 223 -1.59 -1.44 -8.86
C ILE A 223 -0.48 -1.33 -9.91
N GLY A 224 0.44 -0.40 -9.67
CA GLY A 224 1.62 -0.23 -10.50
C GLY A 224 2.55 -1.43 -10.42
N SER A 225 3.06 -1.71 -9.23
CA SER A 225 3.98 -2.83 -8.99
C SER A 225 3.87 -3.36 -7.56
N LEU A 226 4.29 -4.62 -7.38
CA LEU A 226 4.33 -5.32 -6.10
C LEU A 226 5.74 -5.84 -5.82
N GLU A 227 6.27 -5.58 -4.64
CA GLU A 227 7.57 -6.09 -4.18
C GLU A 227 7.60 -6.38 -2.68
N GLY A 228 8.64 -7.11 -2.25
CA GLY A 228 8.84 -7.50 -0.85
C GLY A 228 8.51 -8.97 -0.60
N ASP A 229 8.41 -9.37 0.67
CA ASP A 229 8.25 -10.74 1.14
C ASP A 229 7.06 -10.95 2.09
N GLY A 230 6.15 -9.98 2.15
CA GLY A 230 4.95 -9.97 2.98
C GLY A 230 3.76 -10.79 2.46
N GLU A 231 2.56 -10.38 2.85
CA GLU A 231 1.31 -11.09 2.53
C GLU A 231 0.39 -10.27 1.62
N VAL A 232 -0.32 -10.93 0.72
CA VAL A 232 -1.40 -10.36 -0.09
C VAL A 232 -2.68 -11.15 0.15
N LEU A 233 -3.68 -10.48 0.73
CA LEU A 233 -5.00 -11.03 1.03
C LEU A 233 -5.97 -10.63 -0.09
N LEU A 234 -6.29 -11.56 -0.99
CA LEU A 234 -7.12 -11.25 -2.14
C LEU A 234 -8.63 -11.26 -1.81
N GLY A 235 -9.05 -11.99 -0.78
CA GLY A 235 -10.45 -12.42 -0.70
C GLY A 235 -10.91 -13.03 -2.03
N PRO A 236 -12.10 -12.72 -2.54
CA PRO A 236 -12.57 -13.17 -3.86
C PRO A 236 -12.16 -12.27 -5.04
N GLN A 237 -11.27 -11.30 -4.84
CA GLN A 237 -11.02 -10.22 -5.81
C GLN A 237 -9.93 -10.56 -6.84
N GLU A 238 -9.88 -9.76 -7.91
CA GLU A 238 -8.79 -9.79 -8.89
C GLU A 238 -7.78 -8.66 -8.61
N LEU A 239 -6.50 -8.99 -8.52
CA LEU A 239 -5.39 -8.03 -8.42
C LEU A 239 -4.64 -7.91 -9.75
N SER A 240 -4.70 -6.74 -10.39
CA SER A 240 -3.95 -6.44 -11.62
C SER A 240 -2.66 -5.68 -11.31
N ILE A 241 -1.52 -6.26 -11.71
CA ILE A 241 -0.18 -5.78 -11.38
C ILE A 241 0.58 -5.45 -12.66
N GLY A 242 1.18 -4.26 -12.70
CA GLY A 242 2.10 -3.85 -13.75
C GLY A 242 1.77 -2.52 -14.41
N ALA A 243 0.82 -1.74 -13.88
CA ALA A 243 0.37 -0.49 -14.48
C ALA A 243 1.49 0.57 -14.62
N ASN A 244 2.58 0.47 -13.86
CA ASN A 244 3.74 1.36 -13.93
C ASN A 244 4.93 0.79 -14.71
N ASN A 245 4.78 -0.40 -15.32
CA ASN A 245 5.81 -1.08 -16.12
C ASN A 245 7.11 -1.44 -15.37
N LEU A 246 7.17 -1.31 -14.05
CA LEU A 246 8.36 -1.69 -13.30
C LEU A 246 8.57 -3.21 -13.32
N SER A 247 9.83 -3.61 -13.24
CA SER A 247 10.19 -5.01 -13.02
C SER A 247 10.51 -5.23 -11.54
N THR A 248 9.75 -6.08 -10.88
CA THR A 248 9.85 -6.31 -9.43
C THR A 248 9.89 -7.79 -9.09
N THR A 249 10.36 -8.09 -7.88
CA THR A 249 10.31 -9.43 -7.30
C THR A 249 9.43 -9.40 -6.06
N PHE A 250 8.42 -10.26 -6.04
CA PHE A 250 7.63 -10.54 -4.87
C PHE A 250 7.97 -11.95 -4.36
N SER A 251 8.49 -11.99 -3.14
CA SER A 251 8.93 -13.20 -2.43
C SER A 251 8.01 -13.55 -1.27
N GLY A 252 6.81 -12.97 -1.26
CA GLY A 252 5.77 -13.19 -0.26
C GLY A 252 4.73 -14.23 -0.65
N VAL A 253 3.66 -14.31 0.12
CA VAL A 253 2.52 -15.20 -0.16
C VAL A 253 1.35 -14.38 -0.69
N ILE A 254 0.78 -14.82 -1.81
CA ILE A 254 -0.53 -14.36 -2.28
C ILE A 254 -1.55 -15.47 -1.93
N GLN A 255 -2.70 -15.13 -1.35
CA GLN A 255 -3.66 -16.10 -0.85
C GLN A 255 -5.13 -15.78 -1.15
N ASP A 256 -6.03 -16.63 -0.66
CA ASP A 256 -7.50 -16.60 -0.83
C ASP A 256 -8.04 -17.04 -2.19
N SER A 257 -9.34 -16.84 -2.43
CA SER A 257 -10.01 -17.36 -3.62
C SER A 257 -9.83 -16.53 -4.88
N GLY A 258 -9.23 -15.35 -4.77
CA GLY A 258 -9.02 -14.37 -5.83
C GLY A 258 -8.00 -14.74 -6.89
N SER A 259 -7.87 -13.86 -7.89
CA SER A 259 -7.01 -14.04 -9.06
C SER A 259 -5.93 -12.95 -9.18
N VAL A 260 -4.89 -13.24 -9.96
CA VAL A 260 -3.82 -12.28 -10.27
C VAL A 260 -3.74 -12.07 -11.77
N VAL A 261 -3.64 -10.81 -12.21
CA VAL A 261 -3.40 -10.44 -13.60
C VAL A 261 -2.09 -9.69 -13.73
N LYS A 262 -1.19 -10.19 -14.57
CA LYS A 262 0.04 -9.50 -14.96
C LYS A 262 -0.20 -8.66 -16.22
N THR A 263 -0.02 -7.35 -16.10
CA THR A 263 -0.13 -6.35 -17.19
C THR A 263 1.17 -5.54 -17.32
N GLY A 264 1.24 -4.61 -18.26
CA GLY A 264 2.42 -3.76 -18.49
C GLY A 264 3.64 -4.50 -19.03
N THR A 265 4.67 -3.76 -19.41
CA THR A 265 5.86 -4.28 -20.11
C THR A 265 6.90 -4.89 -19.18
N GLY A 266 6.86 -4.55 -17.89
CA GLY A 266 7.81 -5.02 -16.88
C GLY A 266 7.74 -6.53 -16.58
N THR A 267 8.67 -6.99 -15.75
CA THR A 267 8.73 -8.38 -15.25
C THR A 267 8.22 -8.45 -13.82
N LEU A 268 7.19 -9.26 -13.56
CA LEU A 268 6.82 -9.67 -12.21
C LEU A 268 7.48 -11.01 -11.92
N THR A 269 8.38 -11.07 -10.94
CA THR A 269 8.98 -12.32 -10.46
C THR A 269 8.28 -12.78 -9.19
N LEU A 270 7.70 -13.98 -9.21
CA LEU A 270 7.13 -14.64 -8.03
C LEU A 270 8.10 -15.73 -7.56
N SER A 271 8.76 -15.51 -6.42
CA SER A 271 9.87 -16.37 -5.95
C SER A 271 9.50 -17.26 -4.75
N ARG A 272 8.30 -17.10 -4.19
CA ARG A 272 7.74 -17.94 -3.10
C ARG A 272 6.42 -18.59 -3.52
N ALA A 273 6.06 -19.68 -2.84
CA ALA A 273 4.78 -20.35 -3.05
C ALA A 273 3.62 -19.44 -2.66
N SER A 274 2.63 -19.37 -3.53
CA SER A 274 1.35 -18.71 -3.27
C SER A 274 0.25 -19.76 -3.20
N ILE A 275 -0.86 -19.44 -2.52
CA ILE A 275 -1.95 -20.39 -2.24
C ILE A 275 -3.31 -19.93 -2.75
N TYR A 276 -3.37 -18.83 -3.51
CA TYR A 276 -4.62 -18.37 -4.10
C TYR A 276 -5.20 -19.33 -5.14
N THR A 277 -6.52 -19.33 -5.32
CA THR A 277 -7.21 -20.33 -6.16
C THR A 277 -7.87 -19.78 -7.42
N GLY A 278 -8.07 -18.48 -7.57
CA GLY A 278 -8.74 -17.87 -8.73
C GLY A 278 -7.94 -17.92 -10.03
N GLY A 279 -6.63 -18.20 -9.93
CA GLY A 279 -5.74 -18.38 -11.08
C GLY A 279 -4.98 -17.13 -11.48
N THR A 280 -4.10 -17.29 -12.47
CA THR A 280 -3.20 -16.24 -12.97
C THR A 280 -3.42 -15.98 -14.44
N THR A 281 -3.59 -14.72 -14.83
CA THR A 281 -3.60 -14.31 -16.24
C THR A 281 -2.38 -13.46 -16.56
N VAL A 282 -1.68 -13.74 -17.66
CA VAL A 282 -0.63 -12.87 -18.19
C VAL A 282 -1.13 -12.22 -19.46
N ASN A 283 -1.38 -10.91 -19.39
CA ASN A 283 -1.86 -10.09 -20.51
C ASN A 283 -0.73 -9.31 -21.18
N ALA A 284 0.39 -9.05 -20.50
CA ALA A 284 1.55 -8.36 -21.07
C ALA A 284 2.83 -8.55 -20.23
N GLY A 285 3.97 -8.24 -20.84
CA GLY A 285 5.28 -8.28 -20.19
C GLY A 285 5.71 -9.70 -19.85
N THR A 286 6.42 -9.85 -18.73
CA THR A 286 6.91 -11.16 -18.27
C THR A 286 6.37 -11.52 -16.89
N LEU A 287 5.83 -12.72 -16.74
CA LEU A 287 5.70 -13.39 -15.45
C LEU A 287 6.87 -14.38 -15.30
N LYS A 288 7.69 -14.21 -14.27
CA LYS A 288 8.83 -15.09 -13.96
C LYS A 288 8.53 -15.91 -12.71
N VAL A 289 8.36 -17.21 -12.88
CA VAL A 289 8.10 -18.16 -11.79
C VAL A 289 9.43 -18.68 -11.26
N GLY A 290 9.81 -18.27 -10.05
CA GLY A 290 11.11 -18.56 -9.43
C GLY A 290 11.06 -19.54 -8.26
N ASN A 291 9.87 -19.93 -7.78
CA ASN A 291 9.77 -20.81 -6.63
C ASN A 291 9.87 -22.29 -7.01
N ARG A 292 10.86 -22.99 -6.45
CA ARG A 292 11.09 -24.43 -6.69
C ARG A 292 10.42 -25.35 -5.67
N ARG A 293 9.72 -24.81 -4.68
CA ARG A 293 9.08 -25.57 -3.59
C ARG A 293 7.61 -25.13 -3.44
N GLY A 294 6.74 -25.68 -4.28
CA GLY A 294 5.32 -25.30 -4.38
C GLY A 294 5.05 -24.30 -5.51
N SER A 295 3.77 -24.13 -5.85
CA SER A 295 3.36 -23.27 -6.98
C SER A 295 3.52 -21.79 -6.65
N ALA A 296 4.23 -21.02 -7.47
CA ALA A 296 4.31 -19.56 -7.30
C ALA A 296 3.02 -18.85 -7.76
N THR A 297 2.25 -19.49 -8.64
CA THR A 297 1.05 -18.94 -9.30
C THR A 297 -0.26 -19.44 -8.66
N GLY A 298 -0.20 -19.87 -7.39
CA GLY A 298 -1.34 -20.48 -6.72
C GLY A 298 -1.74 -21.84 -7.30
N ASN A 299 -2.96 -22.27 -6.97
CA ASN A 299 -3.52 -23.56 -7.38
C ASN A 299 -4.49 -23.45 -8.58
N GLY A 300 -4.91 -22.22 -8.91
CA GLY A 300 -5.78 -21.95 -10.06
C GLY A 300 -5.06 -22.06 -11.40
N ALA A 301 -5.83 -22.05 -12.50
CA ALA A 301 -5.29 -22.12 -13.85
C ALA A 301 -4.39 -20.92 -14.18
N VAL A 302 -3.42 -21.13 -15.08
CA VAL A 302 -2.54 -20.07 -15.60
C VAL A 302 -2.83 -19.85 -17.08
N ALA A 303 -3.26 -18.65 -17.46
CA ALA A 303 -3.55 -18.28 -18.84
C ALA A 303 -2.60 -17.19 -19.33
N VAL A 304 -1.66 -17.55 -20.21
CA VAL A 304 -0.77 -16.59 -20.87
C VAL A 304 -1.44 -16.17 -22.17
N ARG A 305 -2.18 -15.06 -22.12
CA ARG A 305 -2.90 -14.52 -23.28
C ARG A 305 -1.99 -13.74 -24.21
N ALA A 306 -0.99 -13.06 -23.64
CA ALA A 306 0.06 -12.35 -24.36
C ALA A 306 1.29 -12.17 -23.44
N GLY A 307 2.43 -11.84 -24.02
CA GLY A 307 3.68 -11.71 -23.28
C GLY A 307 4.36 -13.05 -23.01
N LYS A 308 5.12 -13.14 -21.91
CA LYS A 308 6.03 -14.25 -21.63
C LYS A 308 5.82 -14.86 -20.24
N LEU A 309 5.69 -16.18 -20.20
CA LEU A 309 5.84 -16.98 -18.99
C LEU A 309 7.25 -17.57 -18.96
N SER A 310 7.98 -17.36 -17.85
CA SER A 310 9.39 -17.74 -17.73
C SER A 310 9.75 -18.23 -16.34
N GLY A 311 11.02 -18.62 -16.17
CA GLY A 311 11.59 -18.97 -14.89
C GLY A 311 11.96 -20.44 -14.77
N ASP A 312 12.16 -20.89 -13.54
CA ASP A 312 12.74 -22.18 -13.17
C ASP A 312 12.06 -22.77 -11.92
N GLY A 313 10.81 -22.35 -11.68
CA GLY A 313 9.99 -22.77 -10.55
C GLY A 313 8.92 -23.79 -10.92
N ILE A 314 7.87 -23.86 -10.08
CA ILE A 314 6.75 -24.78 -10.20
C ILE A 314 5.46 -23.99 -10.47
N ILE A 315 4.65 -24.52 -11.38
CA ILE A 315 3.29 -24.10 -11.69
C ILE A 315 2.39 -25.32 -11.52
N ALA A 316 1.53 -25.30 -10.49
CA ALA A 316 0.60 -26.39 -10.23
C ALA A 316 -0.65 -26.33 -11.13
N GLY A 317 -1.12 -25.13 -11.43
CA GLY A 317 -2.31 -24.92 -12.26
C GLY A 317 -2.14 -25.40 -13.70
N ALA A 318 -3.25 -25.84 -14.31
CA ALA A 318 -3.29 -26.08 -15.75
C ALA A 318 -2.93 -24.78 -16.49
N THR A 319 -1.97 -24.87 -17.40
CA THR A 319 -1.37 -23.71 -18.07
C THR A 319 -1.72 -23.71 -19.55
N SER A 320 -2.26 -22.60 -20.06
CA SER A 320 -2.43 -22.36 -21.49
C SER A 320 -1.55 -21.23 -21.99
N ILE A 321 -0.88 -21.45 -23.13
CA ILE A 321 -0.07 -20.45 -23.83
C ILE A 321 -0.79 -20.07 -25.13
N GLY A 322 -1.14 -18.79 -25.25
CA GLY A 322 -1.89 -18.24 -26.37
C GLY A 322 -3.40 -18.30 -26.15
N THR A 323 -4.14 -17.63 -27.03
CA THR A 323 -5.61 -17.58 -27.00
C THR A 323 -6.24 -18.35 -28.17
N GLY A 324 -5.45 -18.69 -29.19
CA GLY A 324 -5.87 -19.26 -30.47
C GLY A 324 -5.76 -18.28 -31.64
N SER A 325 -5.61 -16.99 -31.37
CA SER A 325 -5.41 -15.93 -32.37
C SER A 325 -4.89 -14.66 -31.69
N GLY A 326 -3.95 -13.94 -32.33
CA GLY A 326 -3.49 -12.64 -31.82
C GLY A 326 -1.98 -12.43 -31.93
N ALA A 327 -1.47 -11.55 -31.05
CA ALA A 327 -0.06 -11.14 -31.01
C ALA A 327 0.91 -12.25 -30.56
N GLY A 328 0.37 -13.37 -30.07
CA GLY A 328 1.11 -14.52 -29.59
C GLY A 328 1.51 -14.43 -28.11
N ALA A 329 1.78 -15.60 -27.55
CA ALA A 329 2.22 -15.77 -26.17
C ALA A 329 3.41 -16.72 -26.13
N PHE A 330 4.33 -16.49 -25.20
CA PHE A 330 5.61 -17.18 -25.17
C PHE A 330 5.80 -17.95 -23.87
N LEU A 331 6.10 -19.24 -23.98
CA LEU A 331 6.72 -20.02 -22.92
C LEU A 331 8.23 -19.99 -23.11
N ALA A 332 8.96 -19.46 -22.14
CA ALA A 332 10.40 -19.32 -22.22
C ALA A 332 11.03 -19.61 -20.85
N PRO A 333 11.19 -20.89 -20.48
CA PRO A 333 11.88 -21.30 -19.27
C PRO A 333 13.26 -20.63 -19.18
N ALA A 334 13.77 -20.44 -17.96
CA ALA A 334 15.08 -19.83 -17.78
C ALA A 334 16.14 -20.62 -18.56
N ALA A 335 16.88 -19.90 -19.41
CA ALA A 335 18.04 -20.38 -20.14
C ALA A 335 19.18 -19.40 -19.86
N GLY A 336 20.36 -19.88 -19.45
CA GLY A 336 21.53 -19.00 -19.28
C GLY A 336 22.56 -19.33 -18.21
N GLY A 337 22.52 -20.51 -17.58
CA GLY A 337 23.61 -20.98 -16.71
C GLY A 337 24.31 -22.21 -17.29
N SER A 338 25.53 -22.51 -16.83
CA SER A 338 26.22 -23.79 -17.14
C SER A 338 25.50 -25.03 -16.59
N LYS A 339 24.36 -24.85 -15.92
CA LYS A 339 23.48 -25.90 -15.40
C LYS A 339 22.09 -25.76 -16.00
N ALA A 340 21.52 -26.87 -16.45
CA ALA A 340 20.12 -26.92 -16.85
C ALA A 340 19.22 -26.49 -15.68
N THR A 341 18.25 -25.63 -15.98
CA THR A 341 17.17 -25.24 -15.08
C THR A 341 15.85 -25.75 -15.62
N THR A 342 14.91 -26.06 -14.71
CA THR A 342 13.62 -26.65 -15.07
C THR A 342 12.49 -25.76 -14.61
N LEU A 343 11.59 -25.39 -15.52
CA LEU A 343 10.25 -24.89 -15.18
C LEU A 343 9.30 -26.08 -15.17
N THR A 344 8.70 -26.39 -14.03
CA THR A 344 7.76 -27.50 -13.88
C THR A 344 6.34 -27.01 -14.06
N ILE A 345 5.63 -27.55 -15.05
CA ILE A 345 4.23 -27.24 -15.34
C ILE A 345 3.45 -28.56 -15.32
N GLN A 346 2.41 -28.67 -14.48
CA GLN A 346 1.69 -29.94 -14.32
C GLN A 346 0.87 -30.33 -15.56
N ALA A 347 0.20 -29.35 -16.19
CA ALA A 347 -0.53 -29.55 -17.43
C ALA A 347 -0.33 -28.33 -18.33
N LEU A 348 0.05 -28.56 -19.59
CA LEU A 348 0.42 -27.50 -20.53
C LEU A 348 -0.32 -27.67 -21.86
N ILE A 349 -0.93 -26.59 -22.32
CA ILE A 349 -1.63 -26.52 -23.61
C ILE A 349 -1.10 -25.32 -24.39
N PHE A 350 -0.65 -25.55 -25.62
CA PHE A 350 -0.41 -24.48 -26.59
C PHE A 350 -1.67 -24.27 -27.44
N LYS A 351 -2.04 -23.00 -27.61
CA LYS A 351 -2.98 -22.57 -28.65
C LYS A 351 -2.20 -22.24 -29.92
N ALA A 352 -2.90 -21.99 -31.03
CA ALA A 352 -2.30 -21.81 -32.35
C ALA A 352 -1.27 -20.66 -32.43
N ASP A 353 -1.41 -19.65 -31.58
CA ASP A 353 -0.54 -18.47 -31.45
C ASP A 353 0.45 -18.59 -30.26
N GLY A 354 0.46 -19.71 -29.57
CA GLY A 354 1.39 -19.98 -28.48
C GLY A 354 2.71 -20.55 -29.00
N LEU A 355 3.84 -19.99 -28.55
CA LEU A 355 5.17 -20.38 -28.97
C LEU A 355 6.05 -20.73 -27.76
N GLN A 356 6.98 -21.67 -27.96
CA GLN A 356 8.08 -21.91 -27.04
C GLN A 356 9.34 -21.26 -27.61
N LEU A 357 10.05 -20.47 -26.78
CA LEU A 357 11.34 -19.87 -27.11
C LEU A 357 12.49 -20.62 -26.44
#